data_AF-A0A962SGA8-F1
#
_entry.id   AF-A0A962SGA8-F1
#
_cell.length_a   1.000
_cell.length_b   1.000
_cell.length_c   1.000
_cell.angle_alpha   90.00
_cell.angle_beta   90.00
_cell.angle_gamma   90.00
#
_symmetry.space_group_name_H-M   'P 1'
#
loop_
_entity.id
_entity.type
_entity.pdbx_description
1 polymer ?
#
loop_
_entity_poly.entity_id
_entity_poly.type
_entity_poly.pdbx_seq_one_letter_code
_entity_poly.pdbx_strand_id
1 'polypeptide(L)'
;LDVASESALAAGLVMGVMIIPFVSSLSDDVISAVPRAMREGAYAMGATKSETIRQVIIPAALPGIVGGILLAVSRAIGETMIVVMAAGLAANLTVNPLQAVTTVTVQIVTLLTGDQEFDSAKTLAAFALGLMLFVVTLLLNVVALHIVRKYREQYE
;
A
#
# COMPACT_ATOMS: atom_id res chain seq x y z
N LEU A 1 7.81 12.94 -28.54
CA LEU A 1 7.67 12.37 -27.18
C LEU A 1 6.43 11.49 -27.22
N ASP A 2 6.58 10.23 -27.61
CA ASP A 2 5.47 9.26 -27.57
C ASP A 2 5.25 8.85 -26.13
N VAL A 3 4.36 9.58 -25.46
CA VAL A 3 3.79 9.14 -24.18
C VAL A 3 2.71 8.15 -24.54
N ALA A 4 2.97 6.85 -24.37
CA ALA A 4 1.94 5.84 -24.49
C ALA A 4 0.81 6.18 -23.51
N SER A 5 -0.43 6.22 -23.99
CA SER A 5 -1.62 6.46 -23.16
C SER A 5 -1.77 5.41 -22.05
N GLU A 6 -1.12 4.25 -22.21
CA GLU A 6 -0.96 3.19 -21.23
C GLU A 6 0.45 3.25 -20.61
N SER A 7 0.61 4.04 -19.55
CA SER A 7 1.90 4.25 -18.88
C SER A 7 1.81 3.93 -17.40
N ALA A 8 2.88 3.33 -16.86
CA ALA A 8 3.04 3.11 -15.41
C ALA A 8 2.86 4.40 -14.59
N LEU A 9 3.18 5.56 -15.18
CA LEU A 9 2.99 6.86 -14.56
C LEU A 9 1.50 7.24 -14.43
N ALA A 10 0.68 6.93 -15.43
CA ALA A 10 -0.77 7.13 -15.37
C ALA A 10 -1.41 6.22 -14.31
N ALA A 11 -1.04 4.93 -14.30
CA ALA A 11 -1.49 3.98 -13.29
C ALA A 11 -1.08 4.41 -11.86
N GLY A 12 0.17 4.87 -11.69
CA GLY A 12 0.67 5.39 -10.42
C GLY A 12 -0.06 6.65 -9.94
N LEU A 13 -0.43 7.55 -10.84
CA LEU A 13 -1.15 8.78 -10.51
C LEU A 13 -2.60 8.48 -10.07
N VAL A 14 -3.30 7.62 -10.81
CA VAL A 14 -4.65 7.16 -10.45
C VAL A 14 -4.64 6.47 -9.09
N MET A 15 -3.66 5.58 -8.87
CA MET A 15 -3.51 4.89 -7.60
C MET A 15 -3.18 5.85 -6.46
N GLY A 16 -2.31 6.84 -6.70
CA GLY A 16 -1.96 7.87 -5.73
C GLY A 16 -3.19 8.65 -5.26
N VAL A 17 -4.03 9.13 -6.19
CA VAL A 17 -5.27 9.86 -5.86
C VAL A 17 -6.22 8.99 -5.02
N MET A 18 -6.29 7.69 -5.31
CA MET A 18 -7.14 6.77 -4.57
C MET A 18 -6.64 6.46 -3.15
N ILE A 19 -5.33 6.37 -2.93
CA ILE A 19 -4.75 6.07 -1.62
C ILE A 19 -4.97 7.22 -0.62
N ILE A 20 -5.07 8.47 -1.10
CA ILE A 20 -5.25 9.67 -0.27
C ILE A 20 -6.41 9.55 0.72
N PRO A 21 -7.68 9.33 0.30
CA PRO A 21 -8.80 9.25 1.23
C PRO A 21 -8.65 8.10 2.24
N PHE A 22 -8.02 6.99 1.84
CA PHE A 22 -7.81 5.83 2.72
C PHE A 22 -6.77 6.11 3.81
N VAL A 23 -5.62 6.70 3.43
CA VAL A 23 -4.58 7.08 4.40
C VAL A 23 -5.07 8.22 5.29
N SER A 24 -5.83 9.18 4.75
CA SER A 24 -6.40 10.28 5.51
C SER A 24 -7.37 9.76 6.58
N SER A 25 -8.31 8.89 6.24
CA SER A 25 -9.29 8.39 7.22
C SER A 25 -8.61 7.60 8.34
N LEU A 26 -7.69 6.70 7.99
CA LEU A 26 -6.94 5.91 8.97
C LEU A 26 -6.08 6.78 9.88
N SER A 27 -5.44 7.82 9.33
CA SER A 27 -4.65 8.75 10.12
C SER A 27 -5.52 9.56 11.07
N ASP A 28 -6.68 10.03 10.61
CA ASP A 28 -7.64 10.78 11.43
C ASP A 28 -8.20 9.92 12.57
N ASP A 29 -8.54 8.66 12.29
CA ASP A 29 -9.01 7.70 13.30
C ASP A 29 -7.97 7.51 14.40
N VAL A 30 -6.71 7.29 14.03
CA VAL A 30 -5.61 7.09 14.98
C VAL A 30 -5.31 8.36 15.79
N ILE A 31 -5.32 9.54 15.15
CA ILE A 31 -5.11 10.82 15.85
C ILE A 31 -6.25 11.10 16.83
N SER A 32 -7.49 10.75 16.47
CA SER A 32 -8.66 10.91 17.31
C SER A 32 -8.68 9.95 18.51
N ALA A 33 -8.04 8.78 18.36
CA ALA A 33 -7.88 7.80 19.43
C ALA A 33 -6.89 8.24 20.52
N VAL A 34 -6.03 9.25 20.27
CA VAL A 34 -5.13 9.80 21.29
C VAL A 34 -5.96 10.44 22.42
N PRO A 35 -5.81 9.98 23.69
CA PRO A 35 -6.61 10.45 24.80
C PRO A 35 -6.56 11.98 24.98
N ARG A 36 -7.71 12.60 25.27
CA ARG A 36 -7.79 14.05 25.53
C ARG A 36 -6.90 14.48 26.70
N ALA A 37 -6.74 13.62 27.70
CA ALA A 37 -5.86 13.85 28.85
C ALA A 37 -4.41 14.15 28.44
N MET A 38 -3.88 13.53 27.38
CA MET A 38 -2.53 13.84 26.87
C MET A 38 -2.45 15.24 26.27
N ARG A 39 -3.52 15.68 25.59
CA ARG A 39 -3.60 17.02 25.00
C ARG A 39 -3.74 18.09 26.09
N GLU A 40 -4.62 17.85 27.06
CA GLU A 40 -4.85 18.73 28.20
C GLU A 40 -3.61 18.83 29.10
N GLY A 41 -2.90 17.71 29.32
CA GLY A 41 -1.61 17.70 30.04
C GLY A 41 -0.54 18.54 29.35
N ALA A 42 -0.44 18.48 28.02
CA ALA A 42 0.46 19.33 27.25
C ALA A 42 0.11 20.82 27.39
N TYR A 43 -1.18 21.18 27.32
CA TYR A 43 -1.62 22.55 27.53
C TYR A 43 -1.39 23.03 28.98
N ALA A 44 -1.56 22.16 29.97
CA ALA A 44 -1.27 22.47 31.38
C ALA A 44 0.22 22.75 31.63
N MET A 45 1.11 22.13 30.84
CA MET A 45 2.55 22.40 30.84
C MET A 45 2.94 23.68 30.06
N GLY A 46 1.96 24.44 29.56
CA GLY A 46 2.18 25.66 28.79
C GLY A 46 2.54 25.44 27.32
N ALA A 47 2.37 24.23 26.78
CA ALA A 47 2.64 23.96 25.37
C ALA A 47 1.62 24.65 24.46
N THR A 48 2.11 25.19 23.34
CA THR A 48 1.25 25.73 22.29
C THR A 48 0.58 24.61 21.49
N LYS A 49 -0.50 24.93 20.78
CA LYS A 49 -1.21 23.96 19.91
C LYS A 49 -0.27 23.27 18.91
N SER A 50 0.71 23.99 18.36
CA SER A 50 1.70 23.43 17.43
C SER A 50 2.64 22.43 18.12
N GLU A 51 3.09 22.74 19.33
CA GLU A 51 3.95 21.87 20.14
C GLU A 51 3.20 20.62 20.59
N THR A 52 1.96 20.76 21.09
CA THR A 52 1.12 19.61 21.46
C THR A 52 0.90 18.66 20.28
N ILE A 53 0.66 19.18 19.07
CA ILE A 53 0.50 18.34 17.89
C ILE A 53 1.82 17.63 17.54
N ARG A 54 2.94 18.36 17.43
CA ARG A 54 4.21 17.81 16.95
C ARG A 54 4.92 16.92 17.95
N GLN A 55 4.85 17.24 19.23
CA GLN A 55 5.65 16.59 20.29
C GLN A 55 4.85 15.55 21.09
N VAL A 56 3.51 15.63 21.09
CA VAL A 56 2.66 14.72 21.88
C VAL A 56 1.77 13.88 20.98
N ILE A 57 0.94 14.51 20.14
CA ILE A 57 -0.07 13.79 19.35
C ILE A 57 0.57 12.98 18.22
N ILE A 58 1.43 13.59 17.39
CA ILE A 58 2.05 12.90 16.24
C ILE A 58 2.89 11.70 16.70
N PRO A 59 3.79 11.81 17.70
CA PRO A 59 4.55 10.65 18.17
C PRO A 59 3.66 9.56 18.76
N ALA A 60 2.62 9.92 19.51
CA ALA A 60 1.67 8.94 20.07
C ALA A 60 0.81 8.25 18.99
N ALA A 61 0.47 8.96 17.91
CA ALA A 61 -0.28 8.43 16.77
C ALA A 61 0.60 7.71 15.75
N LEU A 62 1.93 7.90 15.80
CA LEU A 62 2.89 7.37 14.82
C LEU A 62 2.75 5.86 14.58
N PRO A 63 2.58 5.00 15.61
CA PRO A 63 2.41 3.56 15.41
C PRO A 63 1.18 3.22 14.56
N GLY A 64 0.07 3.94 14.78
CA GLY A 64 -1.16 3.72 14.03
C GLY A 64 -1.14 4.34 12.63
N ILE A 65 -0.51 5.50 12.45
CA ILE A 65 -0.33 6.11 11.12
C ILE A 65 0.53 5.20 10.23
N VAL A 66 1.63 4.66 10.77
CA VAL A 66 2.48 3.70 10.05
C VAL A 66 1.71 2.42 9.71
N GLY A 67 0.90 1.91 10.64
CA GLY A 67 -0.01 0.79 10.36
C GLY A 67 -1.01 1.08 9.24
N GLY A 68 -1.63 2.27 9.23
CA GLY A 68 -2.57 2.70 8.20
C GLY A 68 -1.93 2.84 6.82
N ILE A 69 -0.72 3.39 6.75
CA ILE A 69 0.06 3.46 5.49
C ILE A 69 0.36 2.06 4.96
N LEU A 70 0.78 1.13 5.82
CA LEU A 70 1.08 -0.24 5.42
C LEU A 70 -0.16 -0.99 4.91
N LEU A 71 -1.33 -0.75 5.51
CA LEU A 71 -2.61 -1.25 5.01
C LEU A 71 -2.97 -0.64 3.64
N ALA A 72 -2.70 0.65 3.44
CA ALA A 72 -2.96 1.33 2.17
C ALA A 72 -2.10 0.76 1.04
N VAL A 73 -0.82 0.49 1.32
CA VAL A 73 0.09 -0.17 0.38
C VAL A 73 -0.38 -1.59 0.07
N SER A 74 -0.81 -2.35 1.09
CA SER A 74 -1.35 -3.70 0.89
C SER A 74 -2.61 -3.70 0.02
N ARG A 75 -3.48 -2.70 0.20
CA ARG A 75 -4.66 -2.50 -0.63
C ARG A 75 -4.28 -2.18 -2.08
N ALA A 76 -3.32 -1.28 -2.29
CA ALA A 76 -2.83 -0.94 -3.62
C ALA A 76 -2.25 -2.14 -4.38
N ILE A 77 -1.56 -3.04 -3.66
CA ILE A 77 -1.08 -4.32 -4.22
C ILE A 77 -2.24 -5.25 -4.57
N GLY A 78 -3.33 -5.25 -3.81
CA GLY A 78 -4.52 -6.08 -4.09
C GLY A 78 -5.43 -5.52 -5.18
N GLU A 79 -5.41 -4.20 -5.40
CA GLU A 79 -6.30 -3.48 -6.32
C GLU A 79 -5.71 -3.38 -7.73
N THR A 80 -5.12 -4.47 -8.21
CA THR A 80 -4.39 -4.50 -9.48
C THR A 80 -5.25 -4.31 -10.72
N MET A 81 -6.58 -4.26 -10.54
CA MET A 81 -7.54 -3.91 -11.58
C MET A 81 -7.26 -2.52 -12.18
N ILE A 82 -6.77 -1.57 -11.38
CA ILE A 82 -6.41 -0.24 -11.88
C ILE A 82 -5.25 -0.34 -12.88
N VAL A 83 -4.25 -1.16 -12.60
CA VAL A 83 -3.09 -1.31 -13.48
C VAL A 83 -3.44 -2.09 -14.75
N VAL A 84 -4.33 -3.08 -14.66
CA VAL A 84 -4.89 -3.77 -15.85
C VAL A 84 -5.57 -2.77 -16.79
N MET A 85 -6.40 -1.89 -16.23
CA MET A 85 -7.19 -0.91 -17.01
C MET A 85 -6.36 0.28 -17.51
N ALA A 86 -5.29 0.67 -16.81
CA ALA A 86 -4.53 1.87 -17.10
C ALA A 86 -3.19 1.62 -17.82
N ALA A 87 -2.58 0.44 -17.66
CA ALA A 87 -1.28 0.11 -18.28
C ALA A 87 -1.38 -0.98 -19.37
N GLY A 88 -2.57 -1.54 -19.57
CA GLY A 88 -2.85 -2.52 -20.63
C GLY A 88 -2.28 -3.91 -20.38
N LEU A 89 -2.56 -4.83 -21.32
CA LEU A 89 -2.07 -6.22 -21.29
C LEU A 89 -0.72 -6.40 -22.00
N ALA A 90 -0.14 -5.34 -22.57
CA ALA A 90 1.09 -5.41 -23.34
C ALA A 90 2.28 -5.73 -22.42
N ALA A 91 2.74 -6.98 -22.47
CA ALA A 91 3.81 -7.52 -21.63
C ALA A 91 5.18 -6.92 -21.95
N ASN A 92 5.47 -5.71 -21.44
CA ASN A 92 6.81 -5.17 -21.35
C ASN A 92 7.20 -4.99 -19.88
N LEU A 93 8.24 -5.69 -19.43
CA LEU A 93 8.80 -5.54 -18.09
C LEU A 93 9.92 -4.51 -18.17
N THR A 94 9.56 -3.23 -18.19
CA THR A 94 10.50 -2.12 -18.34
C THR A 94 10.54 -1.27 -17.06
N VAL A 95 11.75 -0.88 -16.63
CA VAL A 95 11.99 0.04 -15.48
C VAL A 95 11.69 1.51 -15.84
N ASN A 96 11.52 1.81 -17.13
CA ASN A 96 11.16 3.13 -17.64
C ASN A 96 9.66 3.42 -17.37
N PRO A 97 9.33 4.40 -16.51
CA PRO A 97 7.95 4.74 -16.17
C PRO A 97 7.12 5.25 -17.35
N LEU A 98 7.76 5.57 -18.49
CA LEU A 98 7.11 6.03 -19.72
C LEU A 98 6.65 4.88 -20.64
N GLN A 99 7.04 3.63 -20.36
CA GLN A 99 6.61 2.46 -21.14
C GLN A 99 5.49 1.69 -20.42
N ALA A 100 4.73 0.91 -21.17
CA ALA A 100 3.71 0.02 -20.61
C ALA A 100 4.39 -1.03 -19.71
N VAL A 101 3.89 -1.18 -18.48
CA VAL A 101 4.37 -2.16 -17.48
C VAL A 101 3.19 -3.01 -17.03
N THR A 102 3.37 -4.32 -17.00
CA THR A 102 2.36 -5.27 -16.49
C THR A 102 2.66 -5.66 -15.05
N THR A 103 1.63 -5.87 -14.24
CA THR A 103 1.77 -6.40 -12.87
C THR A 103 1.86 -7.92 -12.88
N VAL A 104 2.46 -8.48 -11.82
CA VAL A 104 2.51 -9.93 -11.59
C VAL A 104 1.10 -10.55 -11.61
N THR A 105 0.09 -9.85 -11.10
CA THR A 105 -1.32 -10.30 -11.13
C THR A 105 -1.94 -10.33 -12.53
N VAL A 106 -1.61 -9.37 -13.42
CA VAL A 106 -2.05 -9.41 -14.82
C VAL A 106 -1.47 -10.65 -15.49
N GLN A 107 -0.17 -10.93 -15.29
CA GLN A 107 0.46 -12.14 -15.83
C GLN A 107 -0.22 -13.42 -15.34
N ILE A 108 -0.59 -13.50 -14.06
CA ILE A 108 -1.32 -14.66 -13.52
C ILE A 108 -2.64 -14.87 -14.28
N VAL A 109 -3.45 -13.83 -14.47
CA VAL A 109 -4.73 -13.92 -15.20
C VAL A 109 -4.51 -14.28 -16.67
N THR A 110 -3.55 -13.65 -17.35
CA THR A 110 -3.26 -13.92 -18.77
C THR A 110 -2.76 -15.34 -19.00
N LEU A 111 -1.94 -15.88 -18.10
CA LEU A 111 -1.45 -17.25 -18.18
C LEU A 111 -2.52 -18.30 -17.84
N LEU A 112 -3.48 -17.96 -16.96
CA LEU A 112 -4.59 -18.85 -16.58
C LEU A 112 -5.80 -18.79 -17.53
N THR A 113 -6.03 -17.68 -18.22
CA THR A 113 -7.15 -17.49 -19.16
C THR A 113 -6.77 -17.87 -20.60
N GLY A 114 -5.49 -18.12 -20.87
CA GLY A 114 -5.04 -18.62 -22.17
C GLY A 114 -5.52 -20.06 -22.40
N ASP A 115 -5.98 -20.35 -23.61
CA ASP A 115 -6.53 -21.66 -24.05
C ASP A 115 -5.43 -22.74 -24.14
N GLN A 116 -4.80 -23.07 -23.01
CA GLN A 116 -3.62 -23.92 -22.90
C GLN A 116 -3.88 -25.12 -21.98
N GLU A 117 -3.30 -26.26 -22.35
CA GLU A 117 -3.38 -27.48 -21.55
C GLU A 117 -2.80 -27.25 -20.13
N PHE A 118 -3.46 -27.84 -19.13
CA PHE A 118 -3.08 -27.73 -17.72
C PHE A 118 -1.64 -28.19 -17.43
N ASP A 119 -1.07 -29.04 -18.28
CA ASP A 119 0.30 -29.58 -18.16
C ASP A 119 1.37 -28.70 -18.84
N SER A 120 0.99 -27.53 -19.36
CA SER A 120 1.97 -26.61 -19.96
C SER A 120 2.82 -25.92 -18.89
N ALA A 121 4.11 -25.71 -19.18
CA ALA A 121 5.05 -24.99 -18.29
C ALA A 121 4.57 -23.57 -17.90
N LYS A 122 3.67 -22.97 -18.70
CA LYS A 122 3.10 -21.65 -18.45
C LYS A 122 2.03 -21.65 -17.35
N THR A 123 1.23 -22.72 -17.25
CA THR A 123 0.23 -22.88 -16.19
C THR A 123 0.90 -23.08 -14.84
N LEU A 124 1.96 -23.91 -14.79
CA LEU A 124 2.80 -24.08 -13.60
C LEU A 124 3.49 -22.77 -13.19
N ALA A 125 3.95 -21.96 -14.16
CA ALA A 125 4.51 -20.64 -13.88
C ALA A 125 3.47 -19.67 -13.27
N ALA A 126 2.20 -19.72 -13.71
CA ALA A 126 1.14 -18.91 -13.11
C ALA A 126 0.88 -19.28 -11.64
N PHE A 127 0.88 -20.58 -11.32
CA PHE A 127 0.78 -21.05 -9.94
C PHE A 127 1.99 -20.61 -9.10
N ALA A 128 3.21 -20.69 -9.65
CA ALA A 128 4.41 -20.22 -8.98
C ALA A 128 4.38 -18.70 -8.70
N LEU A 129 3.93 -17.90 -9.67
CA LEU A 129 3.76 -16.45 -9.51
C LEU A 129 2.69 -16.12 -8.46
N GLY A 130 1.58 -16.86 -8.45
CA GLY A 130 0.53 -16.72 -7.44
C GLY A 130 1.02 -17.05 -6.02
N LEU A 131 1.75 -18.16 -5.87
CA LEU A 131 2.37 -18.55 -4.60
C LEU A 131 3.41 -17.52 -4.14
N MET A 132 4.25 -17.02 -5.06
CA MET A 132 5.25 -15.99 -4.77
C MET A 132 4.56 -14.71 -4.29
N LEU A 133 3.52 -14.25 -5.00
CA LEU A 133 2.78 -13.05 -4.63
C LEU A 133 2.09 -13.21 -3.27
N PHE A 134 1.55 -14.40 -2.99
CA PHE A 134 0.97 -14.72 -1.69
C PHE A 134 2.02 -14.63 -0.57
N VAL A 135 3.18 -15.28 -0.75
CA VAL A 135 4.27 -15.26 0.25
C VAL A 135 4.81 -13.85 0.47
N VAL A 136 5.01 -13.06 -0.59
CA VAL A 136 5.49 -11.67 -0.48
C VAL A 136 4.46 -10.80 0.25
N THR A 137 3.19 -10.88 -0.13
CA THR A 137 2.11 -10.12 0.52
C THR A 137 1.96 -10.51 1.98
N LEU A 138 2.05 -11.81 2.30
CA LEU A 138 2.00 -12.32 3.66
C LEU A 138 3.19 -11.80 4.48
N LEU A 139 4.41 -11.87 3.96
CA LEU A 139 5.60 -11.37 4.65
C LEU A 139 5.52 -9.87 4.93
N LEU A 140 5.08 -9.07 3.94
CA LEU A 140 4.86 -7.64 4.13
C LEU A 140 3.83 -7.37 5.23
N ASN A 141 2.71 -8.09 5.24
CA ASN A 141 1.68 -7.95 6.28
C ASN A 141 2.18 -8.39 7.66
N VAL A 142 2.96 -9.47 7.75
CA VAL A 142 3.54 -9.95 9.01
C VAL A 142 4.54 -8.92 9.55
N VAL A 143 5.43 -8.39 8.72
CA VAL A 143 6.38 -7.34 9.12
C VAL A 143 5.63 -6.08 9.56
N ALA A 144 4.58 -5.70 8.84
CA ALA A 144 3.74 -4.56 9.20
C ALA A 144 3.12 -4.72 10.59
N LEU A 145 2.51 -5.88 10.86
CA LEU A 145 1.94 -6.20 12.18
C LEU A 145 3.00 -6.24 13.27
N HIS A 146 4.20 -6.74 12.96
CA HIS A 146 5.30 -6.82 13.93
C HIS A 146 5.82 -5.43 14.32
N ILE A 147 5.97 -4.52 13.35
CA ILE A 147 6.34 -3.13 13.58
C ILE A 147 5.29 -2.45 14.47
N VAL A 148 4.00 -2.56 14.11
CA VAL A 148 2.91 -1.93 14.88
C VAL A 148 2.86 -2.45 16.32
N ARG A 149 3.05 -3.76 16.53
CA ARG A 149 3.11 -4.35 17.88
C ARG A 149 4.27 -3.79 18.70
N LYS A 150 5.47 -3.75 18.12
CA LYS A 150 6.67 -3.25 18.81
C LYS A 150 6.55 -1.79 19.24
N TYR A 151 5.88 -0.97 18.43
CA TYR A 151 5.65 0.43 18.76
C TYR A 151 4.53 0.63 19.79
N ARG A 152 3.54 -0.27 19.86
CA ARG A 152 2.48 -0.23 20.86
C ARG A 152 3.00 -0.56 22.27
N GLU A 153 4.00 -1.44 22.38
CA GLU A 153 4.65 -1.79 23.66
C GLU A 153 5.47 -0.65 24.29
N GLN A 154 5.82 0.41 23.54
CA GLN A 154 6.58 1.55 24.09
C GLN A 154 5.71 2.63 24.75
N TYR A 155 4.38 2.51 24.70
CA TYR A 155 3.44 3.48 25.27
C TYR A 155 2.46 2.89 26.29
N GLU A 156 2.61 1.60 26.65
CA GLU A 156 2.08 1.03 27.90
C GLU A 156 3.11 1.22 29.03
#